data_AF-A0A2G9HNF6-F1
#
_entry.id   AF-A0A2G9HNF6-F1
#
_cell.length_a   1.000
_cell.length_b   1.000
_cell.length_c   1.000
_cell.angle_alpha   90.00
_cell.angle_beta   90.00
_cell.angle_gamma   90.00
#
_symmetry.space_group_name_H-M   'P 1'
#
loop_
_entity.id
_entity.type
_entity.pdbx_description
1 polymer ?
#
loop_
_entity_poly.entity_id
_entity_poly.type
_entity_poly.pdbx_seq_one_letter_code
_entity_poly.pdbx_strand_id
1 'polypeptide(L)' 'MQSIDALADALDEFSGGVVLVSHDSRLISRVCEDEERSQIWVVENGTVESFPGSFEEYKEELVKEIRAEVDD' A
#
# COMPACT_ATOMS: atom_id res chain seq x y z
N MET A 1 -14.57 5.61 -12.97
CA MET A 1 -13.88 4.40 -12.47
C MET A 1 -12.94 3.76 -13.50
N GLN A 2 -12.89 4.20 -14.77
CA GLN A 2 -11.92 3.67 -15.76
C GLN A 2 -10.49 4.23 -15.64
N SER A 3 -10.30 5.45 -15.12
CA SER A 3 -8.99 6.10 -15.10
C SER A 3 -8.00 5.50 -14.08
N ILE A 4 -8.51 4.88 -13.02
CA ILE A 4 -7.68 4.23 -11.99
C ILE A 4 -7.14 2.91 -12.54
N ASP A 5 -7.98 2.11 -13.18
CA ASP A 5 -7.55 0.85 -13.81
C ASP A 5 -6.54 1.12 -14.93
N ALA A 6 -6.80 2.12 -15.78
CA ALA A 6 -5.85 2.52 -16.82
C ALA A 6 -4.51 3.01 -16.26
N LEU A 7 -4.52 3.63 -15.07
CA LEU A 7 -3.28 4.03 -14.38
C LEU A 7 -2.54 2.81 -13.83
N ALA A 8 -3.25 1.85 -13.23
CA ALA A 8 -2.65 0.61 -12.75
C ALA A 8 -2.00 -0.18 -13.89
N ASP A 9 -2.71 -0.35 -15.01
CA ASP A 9 -2.18 -1.04 -16.20
C ASP A 9 -0.92 -0.33 -16.74
N ALA A 10 -0.94 1.01 -16.80
CA ALA A 10 0.22 1.78 -17.24
C ALA A 10 1.42 1.69 -16.29
N LEU A 11 1.18 1.55 -14.98
CA LEU A 11 2.22 1.33 -13.99
C LEU A 11 2.81 -0.08 -14.08
N ASP A 12 2.01 -1.09 -14.42
CA ASP A 12 2.48 -2.45 -14.64
C ASP A 12 3.42 -2.58 -15.84
N GLU A 13 3.09 -1.87 -16.94
CA GLU A 13 3.93 -1.80 -18.15
C GLU A 13 5.19 -0.93 -17.97
N PHE A 14 5.25 -0.12 -16.92
CA PHE A 14 6.37 0.78 -16.68
C PHE A 14 7.59 0.01 -16.16
N SER A 15 8.73 0.18 -16.84
CA SER A 15 9.98 -0.53 -16.52
C SER A 15 10.88 0.21 -15.52
N GLY A 16 10.48 1.40 -15.05
CA GLY A 16 11.21 2.16 -14.03
C GLY A 16 10.71 1.91 -12.62
N GLY A 17 11.35 2.56 -11.64
CA GLY A 17 10.87 2.58 -10.26
C GLY A 17 9.80 3.64 -10.06
N VAL A 18 8.76 3.31 -9.31
CA VAL A 18 7.66 4.22 -8.96
C VAL A 18 7.56 4.32 -7.45
N VAL A 19 7.39 5.55 -6.95
CA VAL A 19 7.00 5.80 -5.56
C VAL A 19 5.56 6.26 -5.57
N LEU A 20 4.68 5.44 -4.98
CA LEU A 20 3.24 5.72 -4.90
C LEU A 20 2.86 6.13 -3.48
N VAL A 21 2.17 7.27 -3.36
CA VAL A 21 1.52 7.70 -2.12
C VAL A 21 0.05 7.92 -2.44
N SER A 22 -0.83 7.15 -1.81
CA SER A 22 -2.27 7.20 -2.06
C SER A 22 -3.04 6.94 -0.77
N HIS A 23 -4.28 7.41 -0.73
CA HIS A 23 -5.26 7.06 0.30
C HIS A 23 -6.35 6.11 -0.25
N ASP A 24 -6.40 5.86 -1.56
CA ASP A 24 -7.35 4.91 -2.16
C ASP A 24 -6.77 3.50 -2.06
N SER A 25 -7.33 2.71 -1.15
CA SER A 25 -6.93 1.32 -0.93
C SER A 25 -7.03 0.44 -2.18
N ARG A 26 -7.95 0.71 -3.11
CA ARG A 26 -8.10 -0.11 -4.33
C ARG A 26 -6.95 0.10 -5.30
N LEU A 27 -6.47 1.34 -5.43
CA LEU A 27 -5.30 1.65 -6.26
C LEU A 27 -4.06 0.98 -5.67
N ILE A 28 -3.88 1.07 -4.35
CA ILE A 28 -2.73 0.47 -3.66
C ILE A 28 -2.79 -1.07 -3.79
N SER A 29 -3.94 -1.69 -3.53
CA SER A 29 -4.11 -3.14 -3.71
C SER A 29 -3.81 -3.60 -5.14
N ARG A 30 -4.19 -2.82 -6.17
CA ARG A 30 -3.91 -3.18 -7.57
C ARG A 30 -2.44 -3.05 -7.95
N VAL A 31 -1.78 -1.98 -7.51
CA VAL A 31 -0.36 -1.71 -7.85
C VAL A 31 0.58 -2.56 -7.00
N CYS A 32 0.19 -2.89 -5.77
CA CYS A 32 0.95 -3.71 -4.84
C CYS A 32 0.41 -5.15 -4.72
N GLU A 33 -0.25 -5.66 -5.76
CA GLU A 33 -0.77 -7.04 -5.79
C GLU A 33 0.38 -8.07 -5.78
N ASP A 34 1.52 -7.71 -6.35
CA ASP A 34 2.72 -8.53 -6.44
C ASP A 34 3.78 -8.09 -5.40
N GLU A 35 3.98 -8.92 -4.38
CA GLU A 35 4.93 -8.69 -3.28
C GLU A 35 6.41 -8.78 -3.71
N GLU A 36 6.71 -9.39 -4.87
CA GLU A 36 8.08 -9.43 -5.40
C GLU A 36 8.45 -8.11 -6.09
N ARG A 37 7.43 -7.41 -6.61
CA ARG A 37 7.59 -6.15 -7.36
C ARG A 37 7.32 -4.90 -6.53
N SER A 38 6.60 -5.03 -5.42
CA SER A 38 6.17 -3.90 -4.60
C SER A 38 6.64 -4.03 -3.16
N GLN A 39 6.90 -2.89 -2.51
CA GLN A 39 7.31 -2.82 -1.12
C GLN A 39 6.49 -1.76 -0.41
N ILE A 40 6.08 -2.05 0.82
CA ILE A 40 5.34 -1.11 1.65
C ILE A 40 6.30 -0.42 2.60
N TRP A 41 6.19 0.89 2.64
CA TRP A 41 6.99 1.74 3.51
C TRP A 41 6.04 2.50 4.43
N VAL A 42 6.19 2.29 5.74
CA VAL A 42 5.40 2.92 6.78
C VAL A 42 6.17 4.11 7.31
N VAL A 43 5.50 5.25 7.38
CA VAL A 43 6.07 6.50 7.89
C VAL A 43 5.35 6.85 9.19
N GLU A 44 6.05 6.68 10.30
CA GLU A 44 5.52 6.95 11.63
C GLU A 44 6.62 7.39 12.58
N ASN A 45 6.27 8.13 13.64
CA ASN A 45 7.22 8.53 14.69
C ASN A 45 8.52 9.20 14.18
N GLY A 46 8.45 9.88 13.02
CA GLY A 46 9.60 10.50 12.37
C GLY A 46 10.58 9.54 11.70
N THR A 47 10.24 8.25 11.62
CA THR A 47 11.02 7.18 10.98
C THR A 47 10.28 6.62 9.78
N VAL A 48 11.02 6.02 8.85
CA VAL A 48 10.47 5.29 7.70
C VAL A 48 10.97 3.86 7.78
N GLU A 49 10.06 2.90 7.89
CA GLU A 49 10.38 1.48 8.00
C GLU A 49 9.68 0.68 6.91
N SER A 50 10.36 -0.35 6.39
CA SER A 50 9.77 -1.27 5.42
C SER A 50 8.89 -2.29 6.15
N PHE A 51 7.64 -2.43 5.71
CA PHE A 51 6.73 -3.44 6.24
C PHE A 51 6.96 -4.78 5.51
N PRO A 52 7.32 -5.87 6.22
CA PRO A 52 7.51 -7.18 5.62
C PRO A 52 6.16 -7.89 5.44
N GLY A 53 5.51 -7.66 4.28
CA GLY A 53 4.27 -8.33 3.92
C GLY A 53 3.49 -7.59 2.83
N SER A 54 2.32 -8.14 2.52
CA SER A 54 1.37 -7.56 1.57
C SER A 54 0.65 -6.32 2.11
N PHE A 55 0.00 -5.58 1.21
CA PHE A 55 -0.86 -4.46 1.60
C PHE A 55 -2.08 -4.92 2.41
N GLU A 56 -2.53 -6.15 2.18
CA GLU A 56 -3.66 -6.72 2.89
C GLU A 56 -3.29 -6.97 4.35
N GLU A 57 -2.12 -7.56 4.61
CA GLU A 57 -1.58 -7.75 5.96
C GLU A 57 -1.35 -6.43 6.69
N TYR A 58 -0.78 -5.43 6.01
CA TYR A 58 -0.61 -4.08 6.57
C TYR A 58 -1.96 -3.46 6.99
N LYS A 59 -2.98 -3.61 6.15
CA LYS A 59 -4.33 -3.11 6.44
C LYS A 59 -4.97 -3.83 7.62
N GLU A 60 -4.76 -5.15 7.75
CA GLU A 60 -5.25 -5.91 8.89
C GLU A 60 -4.58 -5.49 10.21
N GLU A 61 -3.26 -5.28 10.21
CA GLU A 61 -2.54 -4.75 11.37
C GLU A 61 -3.04 -3.36 11.75
N LEU A 62 -3.14 -2.44 10.78
CA LEU A 62 -3.62 -1.08 11.02
C LEU A 62 -5.04 -1.06 11.62
N VAL A 63 -5.94 -1.92 11.13
CA VAL A 63 -7.31 -2.03 11.67
C VAL A 63 -7.30 -2.59 13.10
N LYS A 64 -6.40 -3.53 13.41
CA LYS A 64 -6.27 -4.07 14.78
C LYS A 64 -5.75 -2.99 15.74
N GLU A 65 -4.76 -2.22 15.33
CA GLU A 65 -4.16 -1.15 16.13
C GLU A 65 -5.17 -0.05 16.45
N ILE A 66 -5.87 0.46 15.42
CA ILE A 66 -6.92 1.48 15.58
C ILE A 66 -8.03 0.97 16.51
N ARG A 67 -8.40 -0.32 16.43
CA ARG A 67 -9.41 -0.89 17.33
C ARG A 67 -8.91 -0.97 18.77
N ALA A 68 -7.67 -1.40 18.97
CA ALA A 68 -7.07 -1.49 20.31
C ALA A 68 -6.99 -0.12 21.01
N GLU A 69 -6.71 0.97 20.28
CA GLU A 69 -6.72 2.33 20.84
C GLU A 69 -8.12 2.87 21.16
N VAL A 70 -9.18 2.35 20.53
CA VAL A 70 -10.56 2.81 20.75
C VAL A 70 -11.24 2.05 21.90
N ASP A 71 -10.76 0.85 22.21
CA ASP A 71 -11.26 0.03 23.32
C ASP A 71 -10.60 0.37 24.69
N ASP A 72 -9.58 1.25 24.73
CA ASP A 72 -8.94 1.82 25.95
C ASP A 72 -9.51 3.21 26.30
#